data_AF-A0A2A9GE76-F1
#
_entry.id   AF-A0A2A9GE76-F1
#
_cell.length_a   1.000
_cell.length_b   1.000
_cell.length_c   1.000
_cell.angle_alpha   90.00
_cell.angle_beta   90.00
_cell.angle_gamma   90.00
#
_symmetry.space_group_name_H-M   'P 1'
#
loop_
_entity.id
_entity.type
_entity.pdbx_description
1 polymer ?
#
loop_
_entity_poly.entity_id
_entity_poly.type
_entity_poly.pdbx_seq_one_letter_code
_entity_poly.pdbx_strand_id
1 'polypeptide(L)'
;MSKNKHDKLSKAKQLQSTELSAILGRLDKKGARRLMERVDTSLIALRRILRATEMFGRDLAKAAGLTPAQFRVLQVISEKGWSTPKAIAQRMGVSQATMTALIDKLERKGMVTRQRSERDRRQTDIVITKLGASAIDEAPDALQQIFVRRFEALEDWEQAQIIASLERVASMLDAHDIDAAPVLDWGDISGKPN
;
A
#
# COMPACT_ATOMS: atom_id res chain seq x y z
N MET A 1 7.16 5.25 -32.32
CA MET A 1 6.41 6.06 -31.33
C MET A 1 7.21 6.48 -30.08
N SER A 2 8.56 6.33 -30.05
CA SER A 2 9.38 6.56 -28.84
C SER A 2 9.85 8.03 -28.61
N LYS A 3 9.90 8.86 -29.66
CA LYS A 3 10.42 10.25 -29.59
C LYS A 3 9.57 11.21 -28.73
N ASN A 4 8.27 10.97 -28.63
CA ASN A 4 7.31 11.90 -28.02
C ASN A 4 7.30 11.88 -26.47
N LYS A 5 7.83 10.82 -25.85
CA LYS A 5 7.89 10.67 -24.38
C LYS A 5 9.13 11.34 -23.79
N HIS A 6 10.26 11.26 -24.48
CA HIS A 6 11.52 11.88 -24.08
C HIS A 6 11.45 13.42 -24.11
N ASP A 7 10.76 13.98 -25.10
CA ASP A 7 10.64 15.43 -25.29
C ASP A 7 9.72 16.07 -24.23
N LYS A 8 8.64 15.39 -23.83
CA LYS A 8 7.76 15.80 -22.73
C LYS A 8 8.46 15.81 -21.37
N LEU A 9 9.28 14.80 -21.08
CA LEU A 9 10.05 14.71 -19.82
C LEU A 9 11.14 15.79 -19.73
N SER A 10 11.77 16.14 -20.86
CA SER A 10 12.77 17.23 -20.92
C SER A 10 12.11 18.58 -20.64
N LYS A 11 10.97 18.85 -21.28
CA LYS A 11 10.21 20.09 -21.13
C LYS A 11 9.65 20.27 -19.72
N ALA A 12 9.16 19.20 -19.08
CA ALA A 12 8.68 19.21 -17.70
C ALA A 12 9.80 19.51 -16.68
N LYS A 13 10.97 18.90 -16.83
CA LYS A 13 12.15 19.20 -15.99
C LYS A 13 12.62 20.64 -16.14
N GLN A 14 12.54 21.18 -17.36
CA GLN A 14 12.94 22.56 -17.64
C GLN A 14 11.95 23.58 -17.07
N LEU A 15 10.63 23.31 -17.13
CA LEU A 15 9.62 24.13 -16.44
C LEU A 15 9.81 24.10 -14.92
N GLN A 16 9.96 22.93 -14.30
CA GLN A 16 10.16 22.80 -12.85
C GLN A 16 11.43 23.53 -12.38
N SER A 17 12.52 23.45 -13.15
CA SER A 17 13.76 24.19 -12.89
C SER A 17 13.56 25.72 -12.97
N THR A 18 12.73 26.18 -13.91
CA THR A 18 12.46 27.61 -14.13
C THR A 18 11.56 28.19 -13.03
N GLU A 19 10.55 27.45 -12.59
CA GLU A 19 9.66 27.83 -11.48
C GLU A 19 10.42 27.85 -10.14
N LEU A 20 11.26 26.84 -9.89
CA LEU A 20 12.10 26.81 -8.69
C LEU A 20 13.08 28.00 -8.66
N SER A 21 13.70 28.31 -9.80
CA SER A 21 14.59 29.48 -9.94
C SER A 21 13.86 30.81 -9.73
N ALA A 22 12.62 30.95 -10.24
CA ALA A 22 11.79 32.14 -10.04
C ALA A 22 11.33 32.33 -8.58
N ILE A 23 11.04 31.23 -7.86
CA ILE A 23 10.70 31.26 -6.43
C ILE A 23 11.93 31.61 -5.60
N LEU A 24 13.08 30.97 -5.88
CA LEU A 24 14.34 31.24 -5.18
C LEU A 24 14.84 32.67 -5.43
N GLY A 25 14.60 33.22 -6.63
CA GLY A 25 14.94 34.60 -6.97
C GLY A 25 14.12 35.67 -6.23
N ARG A 26 12.97 35.31 -5.64
CA ARG A 26 12.12 36.19 -4.82
C ARG A 26 12.39 36.09 -3.32
N LEU A 27 13.16 35.08 -2.88
CA LEU A 27 13.52 34.86 -1.49
C LEU A 27 14.89 35.48 -1.19
N ASP A 28 15.09 35.95 0.05
CA ASP A 28 16.44 36.27 0.51
C ASP A 28 17.28 34.99 0.68
N LYS A 29 18.61 35.13 0.75
CA LYS A 29 19.52 33.98 0.86
C LYS A 29 19.18 33.05 2.04
N LYS A 30 18.64 33.61 3.14
CA LYS A 30 18.23 32.83 4.32
C LYS A 30 16.94 32.04 4.07
N GLY A 31 15.95 32.64 3.42
CA GLY A 31 14.69 32.02 3.03
C GLY A 31 14.88 30.88 2.04
N ALA A 32 15.73 31.09 1.02
CA ALA A 32 16.11 30.06 0.06
C ALA A 32 16.75 28.84 0.75
N ARG A 33 17.69 29.07 1.67
CA ARG A 33 18.35 28.00 2.44
C ARG A 33 17.36 27.22 3.31
N ARG A 34 16.47 27.92 4.02
CA ARG A 34 15.44 27.28 4.86
C ARG A 34 14.46 26.44 4.04
N LEU A 35 14.11 26.90 2.84
CA LEU A 35 13.27 26.13 1.93
C LEU A 35 13.95 24.83 1.50
N MET A 36 15.23 24.90 1.07
CA MET A 36 16.00 23.72 0.68
C MET A 36 16.11 22.70 1.82
N GLU A 37 16.40 23.15 3.03
CA GLU A 37 16.46 22.28 4.22
C GLU A 37 15.14 21.55 4.50
N ARG A 38 14.01 22.25 4.32
CA ARG A 38 12.67 21.64 4.46
C ARG A 38 12.39 20.62 3.36
N VAL A 39 12.80 20.92 2.12
CA VAL A 39 12.68 19.98 0.99
C VAL A 39 13.47 18.72 1.28
N ASP A 40 14.74 18.84 1.67
CA ASP A 40 15.59 17.68 1.98
C ASP A 40 15.01 16.85 3.13
N THR A 41 14.56 17.51 4.20
CA THR A 41 13.92 16.83 5.33
C THR A 41 12.67 16.06 4.90
N SER A 42 11.83 16.67 4.06
CA SER A 42 10.61 16.02 3.55
C SER A 42 10.91 14.82 2.65
N LEU A 43 11.93 14.92 1.77
CA LEU A 43 12.35 13.83 0.89
C LEU A 43 12.96 12.66 1.69
N ILE A 44 13.75 12.96 2.72
CA ILE A 44 14.29 11.95 3.63
C ILE A 44 13.15 11.24 4.37
N ALA A 45 12.16 11.98 4.88
CA ALA A 45 11.00 11.39 5.55
C ALA A 45 10.22 10.48 4.60
N LEU A 46 9.93 10.93 3.38
CA LEU A 46 9.27 10.13 2.35
C LEU A 46 10.06 8.85 2.02
N ARG A 47 11.38 8.96 1.85
CA ARG A 47 12.24 7.81 1.57
C ARG A 47 12.26 6.80 2.71
N ARG A 48 12.22 7.26 3.97
CA ARG A 48 12.12 6.39 5.15
C ARG A 48 10.80 5.61 5.17
N ILE A 49 9.68 6.25 4.82
CA ILE A 49 8.38 5.60 4.71
C ILE A 49 8.42 4.51 3.63
N LEU A 50 8.88 4.83 2.42
CA LEU A 50 9.01 3.84 1.33
C LEU A 50 9.95 2.68 1.68
N ARG A 51 11.05 2.96 2.38
CA ARG A 51 11.97 1.92 2.87
C ARG A 51 11.30 1.01 3.90
N ALA A 52 10.50 1.57 4.81
CA ALA A 52 9.80 0.79 5.82
C ALA A 52 8.77 -0.16 5.19
N THR A 53 8.02 0.29 4.17
CA THR A 53 7.08 -0.57 3.43
C THR A 53 7.82 -1.69 2.69
N GLU A 54 8.90 -1.36 1.97
CA GLU A 54 9.74 -2.36 1.30
C GLU A 54 10.36 -3.38 2.26
N MET A 55 10.82 -2.95 3.44
CA MET A 55 11.39 -3.83 4.47
C MET A 55 10.33 -4.80 5.00
N PHE A 56 9.15 -4.29 5.36
CA PHE A 56 8.05 -5.13 5.80
C PHE A 56 7.67 -6.19 4.76
N GLY A 57 7.56 -5.81 3.49
CA GLY A 57 7.28 -6.76 2.41
C GLY A 57 8.34 -7.85 2.27
N ARG A 58 9.63 -7.50 2.40
CA ARG A 58 10.73 -8.48 2.39
C ARG A 58 10.71 -9.42 3.58
N ASP A 59 10.48 -8.88 4.78
CA ASP A 59 10.48 -9.67 6.01
C ASP A 59 9.31 -10.66 6.03
N LEU A 60 8.14 -10.21 5.55
CA LEU A 60 6.97 -11.06 5.37
C LEU A 60 7.20 -12.17 4.32
N ALA A 61 7.83 -11.83 3.19
CA ALA A 61 8.19 -12.80 2.17
C ALA A 61 9.20 -13.83 2.71
N LYS A 62 10.14 -13.41 3.56
CA LYS A 62 11.13 -14.29 4.17
C LYS A 62 10.54 -15.19 5.25
N ALA A 63 9.66 -14.66 6.10
CA ALA A 63 9.09 -15.37 7.23
C ALA A 63 7.98 -16.34 6.80
N ALA A 64 7.02 -15.87 5.99
CA ALA A 64 5.81 -16.62 5.66
C ALA A 64 5.69 -16.95 4.16
N GLY A 65 6.65 -16.54 3.32
CA GLY A 65 6.55 -16.70 1.87
C GLY A 65 5.40 -15.89 1.26
N LEU A 66 4.92 -14.84 1.94
CA LEU A 66 3.71 -14.09 1.57
C LEU A 66 4.01 -12.71 1.01
N THR A 67 3.12 -12.20 0.14
CA THR A 67 3.06 -10.77 -0.14
C THR A 67 2.18 -10.06 0.89
N PRO A 68 2.34 -8.74 1.11
CA PRO A 68 1.48 -7.98 2.01
C PRO A 68 -0.02 -8.10 1.70
N ALA A 69 -0.42 -8.11 0.41
CA ALA A 69 -1.80 -8.33 0.01
C ALA A 69 -2.31 -9.73 0.40
N GLN A 70 -1.51 -10.78 0.16
CA GLN A 70 -1.87 -12.16 0.52
C GLN A 70 -2.03 -12.31 2.03
N PHE A 71 -1.09 -11.74 2.79
CA PHE A 71 -1.15 -11.72 4.25
C PHE A 71 -2.39 -10.99 4.76
N ARG A 72 -2.73 -9.83 4.18
CA ARG A 72 -3.92 -9.10 4.57
C ARG A 72 -5.21 -9.88 4.26
N VAL A 73 -5.28 -10.60 3.14
CA VAL A 73 -6.41 -11.50 2.85
C VAL A 73 -6.54 -12.57 3.93
N LEU A 74 -5.43 -13.20 4.35
CA LEU A 74 -5.44 -14.18 5.44
C LEU A 74 -5.94 -13.57 6.75
N GLN A 75 -5.47 -12.36 7.11
CA GLN A 75 -5.97 -11.66 8.30
C GLN A 75 -7.49 -11.45 8.24
N VAL A 76 -8.02 -10.97 7.11
CA VAL A 76 -9.47 -10.75 6.93
C VAL A 76 -10.27 -12.04 7.09
N ILE A 77 -9.77 -13.16 6.57
CA ILE A 77 -10.44 -14.47 6.70
C ILE A 77 -10.34 -14.97 8.16
N SER A 78 -9.19 -14.78 8.80
CA SER A 78 -8.91 -15.29 10.15
C SER A 78 -9.84 -14.73 11.23
N GLU A 79 -10.36 -13.51 11.06
CA GLU A 79 -11.29 -12.87 12.01
C GLU A 79 -12.54 -13.72 12.30
N LYS A 80 -12.99 -14.52 11.34
CA LYS A 80 -14.14 -15.42 11.48
C LYS A 80 -13.80 -16.87 11.12
N GLY A 81 -12.55 -17.16 10.76
CA GLY A 81 -12.10 -18.42 10.17
C GLY A 81 -12.55 -18.65 8.72
N TRP A 82 -13.46 -17.84 8.18
CA TRP A 82 -13.96 -17.93 6.81
C TRP A 82 -14.43 -16.56 6.30
N SER A 83 -14.50 -16.41 4.97
CA SER A 83 -15.16 -15.26 4.32
C SER A 83 -15.55 -15.57 2.88
N THR A 84 -16.47 -14.81 2.30
CA THR A 84 -16.80 -14.94 0.87
C THR A 84 -15.83 -14.09 0.04
N PRO A 85 -15.46 -14.51 -1.20
CA PRO A 85 -14.60 -13.69 -2.07
C PRO A 85 -15.11 -12.26 -2.25
N LYS A 86 -16.44 -12.11 -2.33
CA LYS A 86 -17.10 -10.81 -2.45
C LYS A 86 -16.82 -9.90 -1.25
N ALA A 87 -16.99 -10.43 -0.04
CA ALA A 87 -16.76 -9.67 1.18
C ALA A 87 -15.29 -9.29 1.36
N ILE A 88 -14.36 -10.21 1.04
CA ILE A 88 -12.92 -9.92 1.09
C ILE A 88 -12.60 -8.80 0.10
N ALA A 89 -13.04 -8.90 -1.16
CA ALA A 89 -12.78 -7.89 -2.19
C ALA A 89 -13.28 -6.50 -1.80
N GLN A 90 -14.49 -6.41 -1.24
CA GLN A 90 -15.07 -5.15 -0.79
C GLN A 90 -14.24 -4.52 0.34
N ARG A 91 -13.87 -5.31 1.35
CA ARG A 91 -13.04 -4.82 2.47
C ARG A 91 -11.63 -4.45 2.04
N MET A 92 -11.13 -5.15 1.04
CA MET A 92 -9.83 -4.95 0.44
C MET A 92 -9.83 -3.86 -0.63
N GLY A 93 -10.98 -3.25 -0.98
CA GLY A 93 -11.05 -2.20 -2.00
C GLY A 93 -10.53 -2.62 -3.39
N VAL A 94 -10.68 -3.89 -3.78
CA VAL A 94 -10.16 -4.40 -5.07
C VAL A 94 -11.25 -5.06 -5.91
N SER A 95 -10.98 -5.19 -7.21
CA SER A 95 -11.86 -5.93 -8.13
C SER A 95 -12.00 -7.41 -7.72
N GLN A 96 -13.13 -8.02 -8.10
CA GLN A 96 -13.35 -9.46 -7.91
C GLN A 96 -12.29 -10.30 -8.63
N ALA A 97 -11.84 -9.87 -9.82
CA ALA A 97 -10.81 -10.58 -10.59
C ALA A 97 -9.47 -10.61 -9.84
N THR A 98 -9.07 -9.47 -9.27
CA THR A 98 -7.86 -9.37 -8.42
C THR A 98 -7.98 -10.26 -7.19
N MET A 99 -9.14 -10.25 -6.54
CA MET A 99 -9.38 -11.07 -5.35
C MET A 99 -9.30 -12.58 -5.66
N THR A 100 -9.91 -13.02 -6.76
CA THR A 100 -9.82 -14.42 -7.21
C THR A 100 -8.37 -14.84 -7.41
N ALA A 101 -7.56 -14.03 -8.08
CA ALA A 101 -6.14 -14.33 -8.30
C ALA A 101 -5.33 -14.41 -6.99
N LEU A 102 -5.66 -13.58 -5.99
CA LEU A 102 -5.05 -13.65 -4.66
C LEU A 102 -5.44 -14.93 -3.92
N ILE A 103 -6.72 -15.29 -3.93
CA ILE A 103 -7.22 -16.53 -3.32
C ILE A 103 -6.59 -17.75 -3.99
N ASP A 104 -6.47 -17.78 -5.32
CA ASP A 104 -5.82 -18.88 -6.05
C ASP A 104 -4.36 -19.07 -5.62
N LYS A 105 -3.63 -17.97 -5.44
CA LYS A 105 -2.23 -18.02 -4.95
C LYS A 105 -2.17 -18.56 -3.52
N LEU A 106 -3.10 -18.17 -2.64
CA LEU A 106 -3.16 -18.66 -1.26
C LEU A 106 -3.59 -20.13 -1.17
N GLU A 107 -4.53 -20.56 -2.01
CA GLU A 107 -4.99 -21.95 -2.07
C GLU A 107 -3.88 -22.87 -2.61
N ARG A 108 -3.14 -22.44 -3.64
CA ARG A 108 -1.95 -23.17 -4.12
C ARG A 108 -0.85 -23.31 -3.06
N LYS A 109 -0.78 -22.37 -2.10
CA LYS A 109 0.13 -22.44 -0.94
C LYS A 109 -0.45 -23.29 0.20
N GLY A 110 -1.66 -23.82 0.08
CA GLY A 110 -2.33 -24.60 1.13
C GLY A 110 -2.78 -23.77 2.33
N MET A 111 -2.81 -22.44 2.21
CA MET A 111 -3.13 -21.53 3.32
C MET A 111 -4.63 -21.26 3.47
N VAL A 112 -5.39 -21.48 2.40
CA VAL A 112 -6.87 -21.42 2.40
C VAL A 112 -7.43 -22.59 1.60
N THR A 113 -8.72 -22.87 1.80
CA THR A 113 -9.49 -23.83 0.99
C THR A 113 -10.83 -23.23 0.58
N ARG A 114 -11.32 -23.61 -0.59
CA ARG A 114 -12.69 -23.33 -1.03
C ARG A 114 -13.64 -24.42 -0.57
N GLN A 115 -14.70 -24.03 0.11
CA GLN A 115 -15.75 -24.93 0.57
C GLN A 115 -17.12 -24.42 0.10
N ARG A 116 -18.05 -25.33 -0.19
CA ARG A 116 -19.45 -24.94 -0.42
C ARG A 116 -19.98 -24.34 0.86
N SER A 117 -20.61 -23.18 0.78
CA SER A 117 -21.14 -22.54 1.98
C SER A 117 -22.27 -23.39 2.58
N GLU A 118 -22.23 -23.55 3.90
CA GLU A 118 -23.28 -24.20 4.67
C GLU A 118 -24.54 -23.33 4.78
N ARG A 119 -24.38 -22.00 4.62
CA ARG A 119 -25.45 -21.00 4.71
C ARG A 119 -26.19 -20.79 3.40
N ASP A 120 -25.47 -20.80 2.29
CA ASP A 120 -26.03 -20.68 0.95
C ASP A 120 -25.26 -21.59 -0.01
N ARG A 121 -25.85 -22.70 -0.42
CA ARG A 121 -25.23 -23.68 -1.32
C ARG A 121 -24.83 -23.11 -2.70
N ARG A 122 -25.31 -21.91 -3.05
CA ARG A 122 -24.93 -21.19 -4.27
C ARG A 122 -23.62 -20.40 -4.12
N GLN A 123 -23.09 -20.32 -2.90
CA GLN A 123 -21.88 -19.58 -2.58
C GLN A 123 -20.72 -20.52 -2.22
N THR A 124 -19.52 -19.98 -2.41
CA THR A 124 -18.26 -20.61 -1.98
C THR A 124 -17.66 -19.76 -0.87
N ASP A 125 -17.43 -20.40 0.27
CA ASP A 125 -16.68 -19.81 1.38
C ASP A 125 -15.19 -20.12 1.21
N ILE A 126 -14.35 -19.12 1.51
CA ILE A 126 -12.91 -19.28 1.64
C ILE A 126 -12.62 -19.50 3.11
N VAL A 127 -12.03 -20.64 3.45
CA VAL A 127 -11.76 -21.05 4.83
C VAL A 127 -10.25 -21.09 5.05
N ILE A 128 -9.78 -20.48 6.14
CA ILE A 128 -8.35 -20.49 6.48
C ILE A 128 -7.94 -21.88 6.95
N THR A 129 -6.76 -22.34 6.54
CA THR A 129 -6.19 -23.61 7.02
C THR A 129 -5.34 -23.39 8.26
N LYS A 130 -4.91 -24.49 8.92
CA LYS A 130 -3.92 -24.42 9.99
C LYS A 130 -2.61 -23.77 9.50
N LEU A 131 -2.17 -24.10 8.29
CA LEU A 131 -0.98 -23.49 7.69
C LEU A 131 -1.17 -21.99 7.48
N GLY A 132 -2.34 -21.56 7.00
CA GLY A 132 -2.67 -20.14 6.85
C GLY A 132 -2.69 -19.39 8.18
N ALA A 133 -3.21 -20.02 9.24
CA ALA A 133 -3.23 -19.44 10.58
C ALA A 133 -1.80 -19.32 11.16
N SER A 134 -0.97 -20.37 11.08
CA SER A 134 0.43 -20.32 11.52
C SER A 134 1.24 -19.27 10.76
N ALA A 135 0.97 -19.09 9.46
CA ALA A 135 1.62 -18.04 8.67
C ALA A 135 1.24 -16.62 9.13
N ILE A 136 0.08 -16.44 9.79
CA ILE A 136 -0.27 -15.17 10.43
C ILE A 136 0.56 -14.95 11.69
N ASP A 137 0.70 -16.01 12.51
CA ASP A 137 1.41 -15.95 13.78
C ASP A 137 2.93 -15.78 13.62
N GLU A 138 3.51 -16.36 12.56
CA GLU A 138 4.95 -16.28 12.25
C GLU A 138 5.34 -14.99 11.50
N ALA A 139 4.36 -14.24 10.99
CA ALA A 139 4.63 -13.02 10.26
C ALA A 139 5.12 -11.91 11.21
N PRO A 140 6.03 -11.04 10.74
CA PRO A 140 6.36 -9.83 11.49
C PRO A 140 5.09 -8.98 11.69
N ASP A 141 5.06 -8.22 12.79
CA ASP A 141 3.99 -7.25 13.07
C ASP A 141 3.67 -6.45 11.81
N ALA A 142 2.39 -6.47 11.41
CA ALA A 142 1.98 -5.78 10.20
C ALA A 142 2.32 -4.30 10.34
N LEU A 143 3.09 -3.73 9.41
CA LEU A 143 3.40 -2.30 9.39
C LEU A 143 2.11 -1.46 9.49
N GLN A 144 1.04 -1.93 8.86
CA GLN A 144 -0.29 -1.35 8.95
C GLN A 144 -0.88 -1.40 10.36
N GLN A 145 -0.73 -2.50 11.10
CA GLN A 145 -1.21 -2.60 12.48
C GLN A 145 -0.43 -1.67 13.41
N ILE A 146 0.90 -1.60 13.24
CA ILE A 146 1.73 -0.64 13.98
C ILE A 146 1.24 0.79 13.69
N PHE A 147 0.99 1.12 12.43
CA PHE A 147 0.48 2.43 12.03
C PHE A 147 -0.88 2.72 12.67
N VAL A 148 -1.86 1.84 12.51
CA VAL A 148 -3.22 2.00 13.05
C VAL A 148 -3.17 2.22 14.57
N ARG A 149 -2.50 1.33 15.32
CA ARG A 149 -2.40 1.47 16.78
C ARG A 149 -1.78 2.79 17.22
N ARG A 150 -0.73 3.24 16.52
CA ARG A 150 -0.05 4.50 16.84
C ARG A 150 -0.88 5.71 16.43
N PHE A 151 -1.59 5.63 15.31
CA PHE A 151 -2.44 6.69 14.79
C PHE A 151 -3.69 6.90 15.67
N GLU A 152 -4.34 5.81 16.08
CA GLU A 152 -5.49 5.84 17.00
C GLU A 152 -5.13 6.39 18.39
N ALA A 153 -3.87 6.30 18.79
CA ALA A 153 -3.37 6.86 20.05
C ALA A 153 -3.07 8.37 19.98
N LEU A 154 -3.16 8.99 18.81
CA LEU A 154 -2.96 10.44 18.64
C LEU A 154 -4.25 11.18 18.97
N GLU A 155 -4.10 12.43 19.41
CA GLU A 155 -5.21 13.36 19.57
C GLU A 155 -5.90 13.64 18.23
N ASP A 156 -7.21 13.93 18.25
CA ASP A 156 -8.02 14.18 17.05
C ASP A 156 -7.41 15.23 16.10
N TRP A 157 -6.85 16.30 16.66
CA TRP A 157 -6.23 17.38 15.87
C TRP A 157 -4.96 16.91 15.14
N GLU A 158 -4.19 16.00 15.75
CA GLU A 158 -2.97 15.47 15.17
C GLU A 158 -3.29 14.46 14.06
N GLN A 159 -4.31 13.61 14.28
CA GLN A 159 -4.84 12.73 13.25
C GLN A 159 -5.29 13.52 12.00
N ALA A 160 -6.08 14.58 12.20
CA ALA A 160 -6.55 15.45 11.12
C ALA A 160 -5.40 16.14 10.38
N GLN A 161 -4.38 16.62 11.12
CA GLN A 161 -3.19 17.24 10.52
C GLN A 161 -2.40 16.25 9.66
N ILE A 162 -2.21 15.02 10.12
CA ILE A 162 -1.50 13.98 9.37
C ILE A 162 -2.26 13.63 8.09
N ILE A 163 -3.59 13.42 8.18
CA ILE A 163 -4.44 13.14 7.02
C ILE A 163 -4.29 14.24 5.96
N ALA A 164 -4.51 15.50 6.35
CA ALA A 164 -4.41 16.63 5.43
C ALA A 164 -3.01 16.76 4.80
N SER A 165 -1.95 16.46 5.56
CA SER A 165 -0.58 16.50 5.06
C SER A 165 -0.30 15.39 4.05
N LEU A 166 -0.75 14.16 4.33
CA LEU A 166 -0.59 13.01 3.44
C LEU A 166 -1.37 13.18 2.14
N GLU A 167 -2.62 13.65 2.20
CA GLU A 167 -3.42 13.94 1.01
C GLU A 167 -2.76 15.01 0.14
N ARG A 168 -2.19 16.05 0.76
CA ARG A 168 -1.48 17.09 0.01
C ARG A 168 -0.22 16.57 -0.64
N VAL A 169 0.53 15.69 0.02
CA VAL A 169 1.69 15.01 -0.58
C VAL A 169 1.25 14.10 -1.73
N ALA A 170 0.17 13.34 -1.58
CA ALA A 170 -0.37 12.50 -2.64
C ALA A 170 -0.78 13.33 -3.87
N SER A 171 -1.42 14.47 -3.66
CA SER A 171 -1.75 15.43 -4.72
C SER A 171 -0.50 15.98 -5.41
N MET A 172 0.57 16.33 -4.68
CA MET A 172 1.83 16.80 -5.27
C MET A 172 2.53 15.74 -6.13
N LEU A 173 2.27 14.46 -5.89
CA LEU A 173 2.85 13.33 -6.61
C LEU A 173 1.94 12.82 -7.73
N ASP A 174 0.85 13.54 -8.05
CA ASP A 174 -0.19 13.12 -9.00
C ASP A 174 -0.74 11.71 -8.70
N ALA A 175 -0.77 11.34 -7.42
CA ALA A 175 -1.14 10.00 -6.95
C ALA A 175 -2.63 9.86 -6.63
N HIS A 176 -3.42 10.94 -6.77
CA HIS A 176 -4.85 10.96 -6.43
C HIS A 176 -5.70 10.07 -7.37
N ASP A 177 -5.23 9.84 -8.60
CA ASP A 177 -5.89 8.96 -9.57
C ASP A 177 -5.43 7.50 -9.46
N ILE A 178 -4.48 7.20 -8.57
CA ILE A 178 -4.01 5.84 -8.35
C ILE A 178 -4.98 5.16 -7.37
N ASP A 179 -5.79 4.24 -7.88
CA ASP A 179 -6.66 3.39 -7.06
C ASP A 179 -5.81 2.61 -6.05
N ALA A 180 -5.90 3.01 -4.78
CA ALA A 180 -5.11 2.48 -3.69
C ALA A 180 -6.05 2.01 -2.60
N ALA A 181 -6.08 0.70 -2.41
CA ALA A 181 -6.78 0.11 -1.30
C ALA A 181 -6.06 0.39 0.04
N PRO A 182 -6.73 0.27 1.20
CA PRO A 182 -6.26 0.80 2.49
C PRO A 182 -5.16 -0.05 3.15
N VAL A 183 -4.21 -0.54 2.36
CA VAL A 183 -3.09 -1.39 2.75
C VAL A 183 -1.82 -0.70 2.26
N LEU A 184 -0.83 -0.59 3.15
CA LEU A 184 0.40 0.16 2.90
C LEU A 184 1.28 -0.42 1.78
N ASP A 185 1.08 -1.69 1.41
CA ASP A 185 1.76 -2.34 0.30
C ASP A 185 0.86 -3.47 -0.25
N TRP A 186 0.75 -3.59 -1.57
CA TRP A 186 0.06 -4.70 -2.24
C TRP A 186 1.03 -5.76 -2.75
N GLY A 187 2.34 -5.47 -2.73
CA GLY A 187 3.34 -6.21 -3.49
C GLY A 187 3.03 -6.18 -4.99
N ASP A 188 3.77 -6.97 -5.77
CA ASP A 188 3.47 -7.13 -7.20
C ASP A 188 2.22 -8.02 -7.37
N ILE A 189 1.06 -7.37 -7.42
CA ILE A 189 -0.21 -7.97 -7.82
C ILE A 189 -0.33 -8.14 -9.33
N SER A 190 0.65 -7.67 -10.13
CA SER A 190 0.59 -7.82 -11.58
C SER A 190 0.72 -9.31 -11.95
N GLY A 191 -0.42 -9.90 -12.29
CA GLY A 191 -0.50 -11.22 -12.89
C GLY A 191 0.00 -11.18 -14.33
N LYS A 192 1.30 -10.97 -14.54
CA LYS A 192 1.93 -11.49 -15.74
C LYS A 192 2.35 -12.94 -15.47
N PRO A 193 1.76 -13.91 -16.17
CA PRO A 193 2.36 -15.23 -16.21
C PRO A 193 3.75 -15.09 -16.84
N ASN A 194 4.77 -15.64 -16.19
CA ASN A 194 5.96 -16.07 -16.93
C ASN A 194 5.56 -17.20 -17.89
#